data_AF-A0A924LS93-F1
#
_entry.id   AF-A0A924LS93-F1
#
_cell.length_a   1.000
_cell.length_b   1.000
_cell.length_c   1.000
_cell.angle_alpha   90.00
_cell.angle_beta   90.00
_cell.angle_gamma   90.00
#
_symmetry.space_group_name_H-M   'P 1'
#
loop_
_entity.id
_entity.type
_entity.pdbx_description
1 polymer ?
#
loop_
_entity_poly.entity_id
_entity_poly.type
_entity_poly.pdbx_seq_one_letter_code
_entity_poly.pdbx_strand_id
1 'polypeptide(L)'
;MKTILSKFTILFSVILLQLHSFGQTPNLGTSADFVLFTSVGAVTNTGITQLTGNVGSNSGSSTGFGNVDGVMHDGDGTSAQCGADLLIAYNQLNNAIPNFFPSPLLGNGQTLVAGIYSIPSVATLNLDLTLNAQGNPNAVFIFQIDGAFAANSNSEIKLLNGAKACNVFWKVEGLVSIATGTIMKGTIIANNAAIIMNTGVKLEGRALSTSGAVSVDGVESHTPLGCNSPILNGPTAPNLKTTVCYAIFSADGAVTNDGVTTVAGDIGTNVGLTTGFNAVNVNGTIHPISDTSTAQTAADLNEVYNYLNVLPHDIELLYPAQFGSNLTLTPHTYLLNAATVLTNTVYLNGQGNPNSVFVIKINGALSTSTYAKVLLINGVQAKNVYWKIEGAILISDYSQFKGTIIANNGAVDLKTGVQVDGRVFTTTGALSTSAVTVMITPGCSSLGINSFVASQNATIYPNPFNSILHVEFQDTFNINNTFIILYDVLGKEVKKESFTTKSTILEMSKINSGIYFYKIISNDKIIQTGKLIAQ
;
A
#
# COMPACT_ATOMS: atom_id res chain seq x y z
N MET A 1 66.77 -38.35 -3.52
CA MET A 1 65.36 -38.77 -3.52
C MET A 1 64.39 -37.80 -2.82
N LYS A 2 64.75 -36.52 -2.58
CA LYS A 2 63.88 -35.55 -1.87
C LYS A 2 63.52 -34.27 -2.65
N THR A 3 64.06 -34.07 -3.85
CA THR A 3 63.85 -32.84 -4.64
C THR A 3 62.99 -33.01 -5.89
N ILE A 4 62.53 -34.24 -6.20
CA ILE A 4 61.65 -34.51 -7.34
C ILE A 4 60.17 -34.66 -6.91
N LEU A 5 59.91 -34.93 -5.62
CA LEU A 5 58.55 -35.15 -5.11
C LEU A 5 57.77 -33.86 -4.76
N SER A 6 58.45 -32.70 -4.69
CA SER A 6 57.82 -31.40 -4.36
C SER A 6 57.33 -30.63 -5.59
N LYS A 7 57.84 -30.94 -6.79
CA LYS A 7 57.38 -30.29 -8.04
C LYS A 7 56.21 -31.03 -8.69
N PHE A 8 55.95 -32.29 -8.32
CA PHE A 8 54.83 -33.07 -8.87
C PHE A 8 53.50 -32.82 -8.12
N THR A 9 53.54 -32.43 -6.85
CA THR A 9 52.34 -32.11 -6.05
C THR A 9 51.77 -30.72 -6.31
N ILE A 10 52.57 -29.78 -6.84
CA ILE A 10 52.10 -28.45 -7.26
C ILE A 10 51.52 -28.51 -8.68
N LEU A 11 51.98 -29.43 -9.54
CA LEU A 11 51.42 -29.59 -10.89
C LEU A 11 50.10 -30.38 -10.90
N PHE A 12 49.86 -31.26 -9.91
CA PHE A 12 48.61 -32.03 -9.81
C PHE A 12 47.46 -31.30 -9.09
N SER A 13 47.77 -30.26 -8.29
CA SER A 13 46.73 -29.44 -7.61
C SER A 13 46.16 -28.33 -8.49
N VAL A 14 46.76 -28.03 -9.65
CA VAL A 14 46.26 -27.05 -10.62
C VAL A 14 45.35 -27.69 -11.69
N ILE A 15 45.28 -29.03 -11.76
CA ILE A 15 44.43 -29.76 -12.71
C ILE A 15 43.04 -30.12 -12.12
N LEU A 16 42.78 -29.83 -10.84
CA LEU A 16 41.47 -30.08 -10.20
C LEU A 16 40.65 -28.83 -9.86
N LEU A 17 41.13 -27.61 -10.15
CA LEU A 17 40.24 -26.46 -10.25
C LEU A 17 39.57 -26.51 -11.63
N GLN A 18 38.46 -27.25 -11.71
CA GLN A 18 37.45 -26.97 -12.72
C GLN A 18 37.13 -25.48 -12.62
N LEU A 19 37.62 -24.70 -13.59
CA LEU A 19 37.20 -23.34 -13.86
C LEU A 19 35.71 -23.40 -14.20
N HIS A 20 34.88 -23.41 -13.17
CA HIS A 20 33.47 -23.09 -13.33
C HIS A 20 33.43 -21.59 -13.60
N SER A 21 33.58 -21.22 -14.87
CA SER A 21 33.19 -19.90 -15.36
C SER A 21 31.69 -19.79 -15.16
N PHE A 22 31.28 -19.23 -14.01
CA PHE A 22 29.88 -18.88 -13.82
C PHE A 22 29.58 -17.73 -14.78
N GLY A 23 28.59 -17.91 -15.65
CA GLY A 23 28.14 -16.85 -16.55
C GLY A 23 27.82 -15.60 -15.75
N GLN A 24 28.40 -14.47 -16.13
CA GLN A 24 28.04 -13.17 -15.57
C GLN A 24 26.59 -12.86 -15.99
N THR A 25 25.77 -12.38 -15.05
CA THR A 25 24.41 -11.90 -15.35
C THR A 25 24.49 -10.81 -16.42
N PRO A 26 23.76 -10.94 -17.56
CA PRO A 26 23.68 -9.89 -18.56
C PRO A 26 23.17 -8.59 -17.96
N ASN A 27 23.77 -7.47 -18.38
CA ASN A 27 23.24 -6.15 -18.03
C ASN A 27 22.11 -5.81 -19.00
N LEU A 28 20.89 -5.67 -18.47
CA LEU A 28 19.70 -5.33 -19.26
C LEU A 28 19.59 -3.82 -19.55
N GLY A 29 20.38 -2.96 -18.88
CA GLY A 29 20.20 -1.51 -19.00
C GLY A 29 18.75 -1.10 -18.72
N THR A 30 18.22 -0.19 -19.53
CA THR A 30 16.82 0.27 -19.47
C THR A 30 15.79 -0.81 -19.85
N SER A 31 16.18 -1.88 -20.55
CA SER A 31 15.27 -3.01 -20.79
C SER A 31 14.90 -3.77 -19.51
N ALA A 32 15.63 -3.51 -18.40
CA ALA A 32 15.28 -4.01 -17.09
C ALA A 32 13.93 -3.48 -16.57
N ASP A 33 13.52 -2.29 -17.01
CA ASP A 33 12.31 -1.61 -16.51
C ASP A 33 11.04 -2.08 -17.23
N PHE A 34 11.19 -2.80 -18.35
CA PHE A 34 10.07 -3.30 -19.15
C PHE A 34 9.68 -4.73 -18.76
N VAL A 35 8.37 -4.97 -18.68
CA VAL A 35 7.79 -6.32 -18.57
C VAL A 35 7.46 -6.88 -19.95
N LEU A 36 6.97 -6.06 -20.87
CA LEU A 36 6.73 -6.40 -22.27
C LEU A 36 7.39 -5.35 -23.18
N PHE A 37 8.21 -5.79 -24.13
CA PHE A 37 8.83 -4.84 -25.06
C PHE A 37 9.17 -5.46 -26.41
N THR A 38 9.13 -4.65 -27.46
CA THR A 38 9.75 -4.99 -28.75
C THR A 38 10.45 -3.80 -29.38
N SER A 39 11.65 -4.02 -29.94
CA SER A 39 12.34 -2.94 -30.68
C SER A 39 11.62 -2.63 -32.01
N VAL A 40 11.00 -3.63 -32.63
CA VAL A 40 10.23 -3.50 -33.88
C VAL A 40 9.09 -4.52 -33.88
N GLY A 41 7.84 -4.06 -33.80
CA GLY A 41 6.67 -4.93 -33.78
C GLY A 41 5.51 -4.34 -32.98
N ALA A 42 4.32 -4.89 -33.13
CA ALA A 42 3.19 -4.51 -32.28
C ALA A 42 3.29 -5.19 -30.90
N VAL A 43 2.84 -4.49 -29.86
CA VAL A 43 2.56 -5.10 -28.55
C VAL A 43 1.04 -5.11 -28.37
N THR A 44 0.45 -6.29 -28.22
CA THR A 44 -1.02 -6.44 -28.26
C THR A 44 -1.52 -7.20 -27.05
N ASN A 45 -2.61 -6.73 -26.47
CA ASN A 45 -3.32 -7.42 -25.40
C ASN A 45 -4.75 -7.76 -25.81
N THR A 46 -5.20 -8.96 -25.44
CA THR A 46 -6.61 -9.33 -25.36
C THR A 46 -6.98 -9.74 -23.93
N GLY A 47 -8.25 -9.58 -23.57
CA GLY A 47 -8.71 -9.88 -22.21
C GLY A 47 -8.14 -8.94 -21.13
N ILE A 48 -8.34 -9.32 -19.87
CA ILE A 48 -7.90 -8.54 -18.70
C ILE A 48 -6.53 -9.07 -18.25
N THR A 49 -5.50 -8.28 -18.48
CA THR A 49 -4.11 -8.59 -18.16
C THR A 49 -3.61 -7.72 -17.01
N GLN A 50 -2.78 -8.30 -16.13
CA GLN A 50 -2.17 -7.64 -14.98
C GLN A 50 -0.67 -7.53 -15.20
N LEU A 51 -0.16 -6.29 -15.29
CA LEU A 51 1.24 -6.02 -15.62
C LEU A 51 1.88 -5.07 -14.61
N THR A 52 3.07 -5.44 -14.15
CA THR A 52 3.95 -4.58 -13.35
C THR A 52 5.29 -4.41 -14.05
N GLY A 53 5.60 -3.19 -14.45
CA GLY A 53 6.72 -2.82 -15.31
C GLY A 53 6.25 -2.13 -16.59
N ASN A 54 7.16 -1.45 -17.28
CA ASN A 54 6.85 -0.70 -18.49
C ASN A 54 6.46 -1.63 -19.64
N VAL A 55 5.62 -1.11 -20.53
CA VAL A 55 5.16 -1.80 -21.74
C VAL A 55 5.44 -0.90 -22.93
N GLY A 56 5.94 -1.44 -24.03
CA GLY A 56 6.19 -0.57 -25.17
C GLY A 56 6.75 -1.19 -26.43
N SER A 57 6.72 -0.40 -27.50
CA SER A 57 7.37 -0.69 -28.77
C SER A 57 8.15 0.51 -29.28
N ASN A 58 9.42 0.33 -29.64
CA ASN A 58 10.19 1.40 -30.28
C ASN A 58 9.75 1.66 -31.74
N SER A 59 9.30 0.63 -32.46
CA SER A 59 8.79 0.78 -33.83
C SER A 59 7.55 -0.10 -34.02
N GLY A 60 6.39 0.47 -33.70
CA GLY A 60 5.10 -0.22 -33.60
C GLY A 60 4.20 0.51 -32.61
N SER A 61 3.21 -0.18 -32.05
CA SER A 61 2.30 0.39 -31.04
C SER A 61 1.82 -0.66 -30.04
N SER A 62 1.52 -0.19 -28.83
CA SER A 62 0.90 -0.95 -27.76
C SER A 62 -0.62 -0.77 -27.80
N THR A 63 -1.38 -1.86 -27.96
CA THR A 63 -2.84 -1.79 -28.13
C THR A 63 -3.60 -2.85 -27.33
N GLY A 64 -4.84 -2.53 -26.95
CA GLY A 64 -5.73 -3.46 -26.24
C GLY A 64 -5.48 -3.58 -24.74
N PHE A 65 -4.56 -2.79 -24.17
CA PHE A 65 -4.28 -2.77 -22.73
C PHE A 65 -5.35 -2.01 -21.94
N GLY A 66 -5.56 -2.43 -20.69
CA GLY A 66 -6.24 -1.63 -19.66
C GLY A 66 -5.22 -0.87 -18.80
N ASN A 67 -5.50 -0.71 -17.51
CA ASN A 67 -4.52 -0.14 -16.57
C ASN A 67 -3.30 -1.05 -16.41
N VAL A 68 -2.11 -0.46 -16.48
CA VAL A 68 -0.80 -1.12 -16.32
C VAL A 68 -0.10 -0.47 -15.13
N ASP A 69 0.51 -1.26 -14.25
CA ASP A 69 1.39 -0.76 -13.17
C ASP A 69 2.80 -0.50 -13.75
N GLY A 70 2.88 0.50 -14.61
CA GLY A 70 4.06 0.88 -15.38
C GLY A 70 3.71 1.90 -16.45
N VAL A 71 4.72 2.45 -17.12
CA VAL A 71 4.55 3.45 -18.17
C VAL A 71 4.47 2.79 -19.54
N MET A 72 3.56 3.30 -20.39
CA MET A 72 3.43 2.90 -21.79
C MET A 72 4.39 3.74 -22.65
N HIS A 73 5.34 3.09 -23.33
CA HIS A 73 6.38 3.75 -24.13
C HIS A 73 6.36 3.29 -25.59
N ASP A 74 5.71 4.05 -26.47
CA ASP A 74 5.65 3.75 -27.90
C ASP A 74 6.34 4.85 -28.74
N GLY A 75 7.44 4.50 -29.41
CA GLY A 75 8.15 5.39 -30.33
C GLY A 75 8.80 6.62 -29.69
N ASP A 76 9.07 6.59 -28.38
CA ASP A 76 9.73 7.65 -27.63
C ASP A 76 11.21 7.36 -27.32
N GLY A 77 11.90 8.32 -26.68
CA GLY A 77 13.31 8.18 -26.33
C GLY A 77 13.61 7.02 -25.36
N THR A 78 12.68 6.68 -24.46
CA THR A 78 12.84 5.56 -23.53
C THR A 78 12.75 4.23 -24.28
N SER A 79 11.78 4.07 -25.17
CA SER A 79 11.64 2.89 -26.02
C SER A 79 12.84 2.71 -26.95
N ALA A 80 13.41 3.80 -27.48
CA ALA A 80 14.62 3.78 -28.30
C ALA A 80 15.84 3.28 -27.52
N GLN A 81 16.06 3.80 -26.30
CA GLN A 81 17.15 3.34 -25.45
C GLN A 81 16.96 1.88 -25.01
N CYS A 82 15.73 1.49 -24.67
CA CYS A 82 15.39 0.10 -24.35
C CYS A 82 15.75 -0.85 -25.49
N GLY A 83 15.46 -0.47 -26.75
CA GLY A 83 15.84 -1.26 -27.92
C GLY A 83 17.34 -1.42 -28.09
N ALA A 84 18.13 -0.37 -27.82
CA ALA A 84 19.59 -0.42 -27.87
C ALA A 84 20.17 -1.30 -26.76
N ASP A 85 19.69 -1.15 -25.52
CA ASP A 85 20.14 -1.93 -24.37
C ASP A 85 19.74 -3.41 -24.50
N LEU A 86 18.56 -3.68 -25.04
CA LEU A 86 18.10 -5.04 -25.35
C LEU A 86 19.04 -5.73 -26.34
N LEU A 87 19.49 -5.04 -27.39
CA LEU A 87 20.44 -5.58 -28.35
C LEU A 87 21.79 -5.90 -27.69
N ILE A 88 22.26 -5.07 -26.76
CA ILE A 88 23.48 -5.33 -25.98
C ILE A 88 23.30 -6.59 -25.12
N ALA A 89 22.20 -6.69 -24.39
CA ALA A 89 21.89 -7.86 -23.56
C ALA A 89 21.78 -9.15 -24.39
N TYR A 90 21.12 -9.08 -25.55
CA TYR A 90 21.05 -10.18 -26.51
C TYR A 90 22.45 -10.63 -26.94
N ASN A 91 23.33 -9.71 -27.33
CA ASN A 91 24.68 -10.04 -27.77
C ASN A 91 25.52 -10.66 -26.63
N GLN A 92 25.35 -10.20 -25.39
CA GLN A 92 25.98 -10.81 -24.22
C GLN A 92 25.51 -12.26 -24.01
N LEU A 93 24.20 -12.49 -24.09
CA LEU A 93 23.64 -13.83 -24.00
C LEU A 93 24.09 -14.73 -25.14
N ASN A 94 24.16 -14.22 -26.38
CA ASN A 94 24.61 -14.98 -27.55
C ASN A 94 26.09 -15.41 -27.43
N ASN A 95 26.94 -14.55 -26.85
CA ASN A 95 28.36 -14.82 -26.70
C ASN A 95 28.71 -15.63 -25.45
N ALA A 96 27.73 -15.92 -24.59
CA ALA A 96 27.93 -16.77 -23.42
C ALA A 96 28.31 -18.20 -23.87
N ILE A 97 29.34 -18.78 -23.27
CA ILE A 97 29.87 -20.08 -23.70
C ILE A 97 29.11 -21.20 -22.99
N PRO A 98 28.39 -22.09 -23.71
CA PRO A 98 27.65 -23.20 -23.12
C PRO A 98 28.55 -24.18 -22.37
N ASN A 99 28.02 -24.71 -21.27
CA ASN A 99 28.62 -25.80 -20.51
C ASN A 99 27.66 -26.98 -20.28
N PHE A 100 26.39 -26.86 -20.70
CA PHE A 100 25.40 -27.93 -20.70
C PHE A 100 24.66 -28.01 -22.03
N PHE A 101 24.32 -29.24 -22.45
CA PHE A 101 23.65 -29.53 -23.73
C PHE A 101 22.50 -30.52 -23.50
N PRO A 102 21.36 -30.06 -22.94
CA PRO A 102 20.24 -30.93 -22.64
C PRO A 102 19.50 -31.36 -23.92
N SER A 103 18.60 -32.34 -23.77
CA SER A 103 17.63 -32.66 -24.80
C SER A 103 16.73 -31.44 -25.09
N PRO A 104 16.20 -31.30 -26.32
CA PRO A 104 15.28 -30.20 -26.63
C PRO A 104 13.98 -30.21 -25.82
N LEU A 105 13.59 -31.35 -25.24
CA LEU A 105 12.50 -31.44 -24.28
C LEU A 105 13.01 -31.13 -22.86
N LEU A 106 12.59 -29.99 -22.32
CA LEU A 106 12.79 -29.57 -20.94
C LEU A 106 11.57 -29.89 -20.07
N GLY A 107 11.80 -30.06 -18.77
CA GLY A 107 10.75 -30.27 -17.77
C GLY A 107 10.53 -31.73 -17.41
N ASN A 108 9.29 -32.19 -17.26
CA ASN A 108 8.93 -33.54 -16.79
C ASN A 108 9.59 -33.92 -15.45
N GLY A 109 9.71 -32.96 -14.53
CA GLY A 109 10.35 -33.14 -13.22
C GLY A 109 11.88 -32.97 -13.25
N GLN A 110 12.46 -32.59 -14.39
CA GLN A 110 13.88 -32.30 -14.51
C GLN A 110 14.32 -31.21 -13.52
N THR A 111 15.48 -31.40 -12.91
CA THR A 111 16.16 -30.38 -12.10
C THR A 111 17.46 -29.99 -12.76
N LEU A 112 17.65 -28.69 -12.97
CA LEU A 112 18.84 -28.09 -13.55
C LEU A 112 19.55 -27.22 -12.50
N VAL A 113 20.88 -27.19 -12.56
CA VAL A 113 21.72 -26.34 -11.70
C VAL A 113 22.17 -25.08 -12.45
N ALA A 114 22.86 -24.16 -11.80
CA ALA A 114 23.36 -22.96 -12.46
C ALA A 114 24.25 -23.31 -13.67
N GLY A 115 24.07 -22.64 -14.80
CA GLY A 115 24.78 -22.98 -16.03
C GLY A 115 24.27 -22.26 -17.27
N ILE A 116 25.00 -22.45 -18.38
CA ILE A 116 24.67 -21.98 -19.72
C ILE A 116 24.33 -23.22 -20.56
N TYR A 117 23.06 -23.35 -20.89
CA TYR A 117 22.44 -24.47 -21.59
C TYR A 117 22.27 -24.12 -23.06
N SER A 118 22.79 -24.94 -23.98
CA SER A 118 22.57 -24.78 -25.43
C SER A 118 21.73 -25.91 -25.98
N ILE A 119 20.68 -25.54 -26.72
CA ILE A 119 19.78 -26.44 -27.44
C ILE A 119 19.79 -26.00 -28.91
N PRO A 120 20.53 -26.69 -29.79
CA PRO A 120 20.71 -26.28 -31.19
C PRO A 120 19.52 -26.69 -32.09
N SER A 121 18.30 -26.50 -31.59
CA SER A 121 17.05 -26.87 -32.26
C SER A 121 15.83 -26.23 -31.58
N VAL A 122 14.64 -26.55 -32.08
CA VAL A 122 13.38 -26.21 -31.39
C VAL A 122 13.32 -26.86 -30.01
N ALA A 123 12.96 -26.10 -28.99
CA ALA A 123 12.85 -26.57 -27.62
C ALA A 123 11.40 -26.55 -27.11
N THR A 124 11.06 -27.47 -26.23
CA THR A 124 9.74 -27.54 -25.60
C THR A 124 9.87 -27.68 -24.09
N LEU A 125 9.11 -26.90 -23.33
CA LEU A 125 8.91 -27.08 -21.90
C LEU A 125 7.60 -27.85 -21.68
N ASN A 126 7.66 -28.93 -20.88
CA ASN A 126 6.49 -29.72 -20.51
C ASN A 126 6.49 -30.01 -19.00
N LEU A 127 5.33 -29.84 -18.33
CA LEU A 127 5.20 -30.03 -16.88
C LEU A 127 6.26 -29.20 -16.12
N ASP A 128 6.79 -29.75 -15.02
CA ASP A 128 7.69 -29.03 -14.11
C ASP A 128 9.14 -29.05 -14.60
N LEU A 129 9.78 -27.89 -14.62
CA LEU A 129 11.24 -27.71 -14.66
C LEU A 129 11.70 -27.02 -13.38
N THR A 130 12.63 -27.63 -12.65
CA THR A 130 13.18 -27.03 -11.42
C THR A 130 14.57 -26.44 -11.67
N LEU A 131 14.76 -25.17 -11.32
CA LEU A 131 16.04 -24.48 -11.32
C LEU A 131 16.57 -24.39 -9.90
N ASN A 132 17.64 -25.12 -9.60
CA ASN A 132 18.20 -25.28 -8.27
C ASN A 132 19.52 -24.51 -8.14
N ALA A 133 19.52 -23.45 -7.34
CA ALA A 133 20.71 -22.64 -7.11
C ALA A 133 21.72 -23.28 -6.15
N GLN A 134 21.37 -24.42 -5.52
CA GLN A 134 22.23 -25.14 -4.58
C GLN A 134 22.78 -24.27 -3.44
N GLY A 135 21.97 -23.30 -2.99
CA GLY A 135 22.34 -22.36 -1.93
C GLY A 135 23.14 -21.14 -2.41
N ASN A 136 23.45 -21.02 -3.71
CA ASN A 136 24.15 -19.87 -4.26
C ASN A 136 23.15 -18.76 -4.70
N PRO A 137 23.02 -17.64 -3.96
CA PRO A 137 22.07 -16.57 -4.31
C PRO A 137 22.42 -15.82 -5.61
N ASN A 138 23.60 -16.06 -6.18
CA ASN A 138 24.09 -15.51 -7.45
C ASN A 138 24.09 -16.56 -8.57
N ALA A 139 23.41 -17.71 -8.38
CA ALA A 139 23.24 -18.71 -9.42
C ALA A 139 22.55 -18.11 -10.65
N VAL A 140 23.14 -18.31 -11.83
CA VAL A 140 22.65 -17.84 -13.13
C VAL A 140 22.29 -19.03 -14.01
N PHE A 141 21.15 -18.93 -14.69
CA PHE A 141 20.65 -19.92 -15.63
C PHE A 141 20.43 -19.22 -16.98
N ILE A 142 21.21 -19.60 -17.98
CA ILE A 142 21.07 -19.07 -19.35
C ILE A 142 20.68 -20.24 -20.26
N PHE A 143 19.58 -20.10 -20.97
CA PHE A 143 19.13 -21.03 -22.00
C PHE A 143 19.30 -20.37 -23.36
N GLN A 144 20.17 -20.92 -24.19
CA GLN A 144 20.36 -20.56 -25.60
C GLN A 144 19.63 -21.60 -26.46
N ILE A 145 18.58 -21.17 -27.15
CA ILE A 145 17.73 -22.02 -27.97
C ILE A 145 17.86 -21.54 -29.42
N ASP A 146 18.53 -22.33 -30.26
CA ASP A 146 18.73 -22.01 -31.69
C ASP A 146 17.54 -22.48 -32.53
N GLY A 147 16.35 -22.04 -32.13
CA GLY A 147 15.08 -22.40 -32.75
C GLY A 147 13.89 -21.81 -31.98
N ALA A 148 12.68 -22.22 -32.34
CA ALA A 148 11.48 -21.84 -31.60
C ALA A 148 11.44 -22.47 -30.19
N PHE A 149 10.85 -21.77 -29.24
CA PHE A 149 10.60 -22.25 -27.88
C PHE A 149 9.08 -22.31 -27.62
N ALA A 150 8.59 -23.47 -27.20
CA ALA A 150 7.20 -23.65 -26.82
C ALA A 150 7.07 -24.16 -25.38
N ALA A 151 6.21 -23.57 -24.57
CA ALA A 151 5.82 -24.14 -23.28
C ALA A 151 4.41 -24.73 -23.40
N ASN A 152 4.24 -26.00 -23.04
CA ASN A 152 2.94 -26.67 -23.03
C ASN A 152 2.06 -26.17 -21.89
N SER A 153 0.74 -26.33 -22.03
CA SER A 153 -0.23 -25.82 -21.05
C SER A 153 0.06 -26.31 -19.64
N ASN A 154 -0.06 -25.41 -18.67
CA ASN A 154 0.21 -25.67 -17.25
C ASN A 154 1.63 -26.14 -16.94
N SER A 155 2.61 -25.90 -17.82
CA SER A 155 4.02 -26.12 -17.47
C SER A 155 4.45 -25.12 -16.40
N GLU A 156 5.41 -25.49 -15.55
CA GLU A 156 5.82 -24.66 -14.42
C GLU A 156 7.33 -24.67 -14.26
N ILE A 157 7.92 -23.47 -14.14
CA ILE A 157 9.31 -23.30 -13.75
C ILE A 157 9.39 -23.00 -12.25
N LYS A 158 10.01 -23.90 -11.51
CA LYS A 158 10.18 -23.83 -10.05
C LYS A 158 11.58 -23.33 -9.71
N LEU A 159 11.67 -22.39 -8.78
CA LEU A 159 12.93 -21.88 -8.26
C LEU A 159 13.21 -22.52 -6.90
N LEU A 160 14.39 -23.14 -6.74
CA LEU A 160 14.76 -23.88 -5.55
C LEU A 160 16.10 -23.40 -4.97
N ASN A 161 16.24 -23.49 -3.64
CA ASN A 161 17.46 -23.24 -2.88
C ASN A 161 18.14 -21.89 -3.19
N GLY A 162 17.35 -20.83 -3.33
CA GLY A 162 17.85 -19.47 -3.54
C GLY A 162 17.96 -19.05 -5.00
N ALA A 163 17.47 -19.85 -5.96
CA ALA A 163 17.33 -19.42 -7.35
C ALA A 163 16.37 -18.23 -7.44
N LYS A 164 16.69 -17.26 -8.30
CA LYS A 164 15.92 -16.03 -8.48
C LYS A 164 15.57 -15.84 -9.95
N ALA A 165 14.34 -15.45 -10.25
CA ALA A 165 13.90 -15.24 -11.63
C ALA A 165 14.73 -14.16 -12.35
N CYS A 166 15.21 -13.14 -11.64
CA CYS A 166 16.10 -12.11 -12.20
C CYS A 166 17.45 -12.64 -12.71
N ASN A 167 17.84 -13.87 -12.36
CA ASN A 167 19.05 -14.54 -12.85
C ASN A 167 18.74 -15.67 -13.87
N VAL A 168 17.52 -15.75 -14.39
CA VAL A 168 17.12 -16.73 -15.41
C VAL A 168 16.91 -16.01 -16.74
N PHE A 169 17.54 -16.51 -17.80
CA PHE A 169 17.50 -15.90 -19.13
C PHE A 169 17.23 -16.94 -20.22
N TRP A 170 16.38 -16.58 -21.17
CA TRP A 170 16.02 -17.39 -22.32
C TRP A 170 16.34 -16.59 -23.58
N LYS A 171 17.43 -16.93 -24.27
CA LYS A 171 17.77 -16.37 -25.59
C LYS A 171 17.26 -17.35 -26.65
N VAL A 172 16.33 -16.89 -27.49
CA VAL A 172 15.58 -17.74 -28.42
C VAL A 172 15.71 -17.18 -29.85
N GLU A 173 16.21 -17.99 -30.78
CA GLU A 173 16.35 -17.64 -32.21
C GLU A 173 15.09 -17.97 -33.04
N GLY A 174 13.91 -17.82 -32.44
CA GLY A 174 12.66 -18.22 -33.07
C GLY A 174 11.43 -17.84 -32.25
N LEU A 175 10.25 -18.20 -32.76
CA LEU A 175 8.98 -17.94 -32.10
C LEU A 175 9.00 -18.45 -30.66
N VAL A 176 8.58 -17.61 -29.72
CA VAL A 176 8.25 -18.02 -28.36
C VAL A 176 6.73 -18.17 -28.24
N SER A 177 6.26 -19.35 -27.88
CA SER A 177 4.85 -19.63 -27.67
C SER A 177 4.62 -20.25 -26.29
N ILE A 178 3.97 -19.51 -25.40
CA ILE A 178 3.69 -19.94 -24.03
C ILE A 178 2.20 -20.27 -23.92
N ALA A 179 1.88 -21.55 -23.75
CA ALA A 179 0.51 -22.02 -23.70
C ALA A 179 -0.18 -21.68 -22.37
N THR A 180 -1.51 -21.84 -22.37
CA THR A 180 -2.43 -21.47 -21.30
C THR A 180 -2.00 -21.98 -19.93
N GLY A 181 -2.10 -21.13 -18.91
CA GLY A 181 -1.85 -21.50 -17.51
C GLY A 181 -0.38 -21.77 -17.14
N THR A 182 0.58 -21.53 -18.05
CA THR A 182 2.01 -21.75 -17.78
C THR A 182 2.54 -20.76 -16.74
N ILE A 183 3.35 -21.24 -15.80
CA ILE A 183 4.11 -20.39 -14.85
C ILE A 183 5.56 -20.33 -15.31
N MET A 184 5.94 -19.19 -15.87
CA MET A 184 7.23 -18.92 -16.47
C MET A 184 8.10 -18.04 -15.56
N LYS A 185 9.43 -18.27 -15.56
CA LYS A 185 10.40 -17.50 -14.78
C LYS A 185 11.53 -16.99 -15.68
N GLY A 186 11.90 -15.74 -15.53
CA GLY A 186 13.10 -15.15 -16.15
C GLY A 186 12.83 -14.19 -17.30
N THR A 187 13.92 -13.63 -17.81
CA THR A 187 13.91 -12.70 -18.95
C THR A 187 13.97 -13.49 -20.25
N ILE A 188 12.91 -13.42 -21.04
CA ILE A 188 12.82 -14.02 -22.38
C ILE A 188 13.22 -12.96 -23.40
N ILE A 189 14.20 -13.30 -24.23
CA ILE A 189 14.66 -12.48 -25.36
C ILE A 189 14.49 -13.30 -26.64
N ALA A 190 13.47 -12.96 -27.42
CA ALA A 190 13.25 -13.53 -28.75
C ALA A 190 13.97 -12.68 -29.80
N ASN A 191 14.92 -13.29 -30.50
CA ASN A 191 15.65 -12.61 -31.56
C ASN A 191 14.96 -12.77 -32.91
N ASN A 192 14.66 -11.66 -33.59
CA ASN A 192 13.96 -11.64 -34.88
C ASN A 192 12.68 -12.48 -34.92
N ALA A 193 11.98 -12.59 -33.79
CA ALA A 193 10.80 -13.42 -33.65
C ALA A 193 9.77 -12.84 -32.69
N ALA A 194 8.53 -13.29 -32.85
CA ALA A 194 7.41 -12.93 -31.99
C ALA A 194 7.43 -13.69 -30.65
N ILE A 195 6.75 -13.12 -29.67
CA ILE A 195 6.42 -13.76 -28.39
C ILE A 195 4.90 -13.80 -28.24
N ILE A 196 4.35 -14.97 -27.93
CA ILE A 196 2.92 -15.17 -27.69
C ILE A 196 2.74 -15.78 -26.30
N MET A 197 1.96 -15.13 -25.45
CA MET A 197 1.56 -15.64 -24.14
C MET A 197 0.04 -15.76 -24.06
N ASN A 198 -0.46 -17.00 -23.93
CA ASN A 198 -1.89 -17.27 -23.91
C ASN A 198 -2.54 -17.03 -22.53
N THR A 199 -3.85 -17.19 -22.45
CA THR A 199 -4.66 -16.97 -21.25
C THR A 199 -4.06 -17.58 -19.98
N GLY A 200 -4.01 -16.80 -18.90
CA GLY A 200 -3.61 -17.28 -17.58
C GLY A 200 -2.12 -17.61 -17.44
N VAL A 201 -1.28 -17.27 -18.42
CA VAL A 201 0.18 -17.31 -18.25
C VAL A 201 0.58 -16.38 -17.13
N LYS A 202 1.45 -16.87 -16.23
CA LYS A 202 2.08 -16.11 -15.17
C LYS A 202 3.57 -15.98 -15.43
N LEU A 203 4.09 -14.77 -15.59
CA LEU A 203 5.51 -14.52 -15.82
C LEU A 203 6.10 -13.66 -14.69
N GLU A 204 6.96 -14.24 -13.88
CA GLU A 204 7.90 -13.45 -13.07
C GLU A 204 9.17 -13.27 -13.90
N GLY A 205 9.27 -12.16 -14.62
CA GLY A 205 10.19 -12.06 -15.73
C GLY A 205 9.89 -10.92 -16.69
N ARG A 206 10.35 -11.09 -17.93
CA ARG A 206 10.17 -10.13 -19.01
C ARG A 206 9.97 -10.86 -20.33
N ALA A 207 9.17 -10.30 -21.23
CA ALA A 207 9.02 -10.76 -22.60
C ALA A 207 9.52 -9.66 -23.56
N LEU A 208 10.74 -9.84 -24.07
CA LEU A 208 11.46 -8.84 -24.86
C LEU A 208 11.75 -9.40 -26.26
N SER A 209 11.40 -8.68 -27.31
CA SER A 209 11.73 -9.05 -28.70
C SER A 209 12.66 -8.04 -29.35
N THR A 210 13.71 -8.50 -30.04
CA THR A 210 14.58 -7.61 -30.83
C THR A 210 13.93 -7.17 -32.14
N SER A 211 12.98 -7.96 -32.66
CA SER A 211 12.18 -7.65 -33.84
C SER A 211 11.11 -8.72 -34.00
N GLY A 212 9.86 -8.39 -33.69
CA GLY A 212 8.73 -9.31 -33.68
C GLY A 212 7.62 -8.79 -32.77
N ALA A 213 6.39 -9.23 -33.03
CA ALA A 213 5.26 -8.83 -32.20
C ALA A 213 5.32 -9.50 -30.81
N VAL A 214 4.80 -8.82 -29.79
CA VAL A 214 4.54 -9.40 -28.47
C VAL A 214 3.03 -9.40 -28.25
N SER A 215 2.42 -10.59 -28.19
CA SER A 215 0.97 -10.75 -28.02
C SER A 215 0.68 -11.46 -26.72
N VAL A 216 -0.20 -10.87 -25.90
CA VAL A 216 -0.61 -11.43 -24.62
C VAL A 216 -2.13 -11.51 -24.54
N ASP A 217 -2.64 -12.54 -23.87
CA ASP A 217 -4.06 -12.71 -23.60
C ASP A 217 -4.27 -13.02 -22.12
N GLY A 218 -4.96 -12.16 -21.38
CA GLY A 218 -5.32 -12.39 -19.97
C GLY A 218 -4.18 -12.92 -19.09
N VAL A 219 -3.00 -12.29 -19.14
CA VAL A 219 -1.78 -12.75 -18.43
C VAL A 219 -1.57 -11.99 -17.11
N GLU A 220 -0.77 -12.57 -16.23
CA GLU A 220 -0.23 -11.89 -15.04
C GLU A 220 1.30 -11.86 -15.19
N SER A 221 1.90 -10.69 -15.44
CA SER A 221 3.35 -10.59 -15.60
C SER A 221 3.93 -9.44 -14.79
N HIS A 222 5.05 -9.67 -14.14
CA HIS A 222 5.75 -8.62 -13.40
C HIS A 222 7.26 -8.77 -13.54
N THR A 223 7.96 -7.63 -13.54
CA THR A 223 9.42 -7.64 -13.49
C THR A 223 9.91 -8.36 -12.24
N PRO A 224 11.00 -9.15 -12.33
CA PRO A 224 11.48 -9.95 -11.21
C PRO A 224 12.16 -9.07 -10.17
N LEU A 225 11.90 -9.36 -8.90
CA LEU A 225 12.55 -8.71 -7.76
C LEU A 225 13.91 -9.33 -7.45
N GLY A 226 14.76 -8.59 -6.74
CA GLY A 226 16.11 -9.02 -6.39
C GLY A 226 17.14 -8.67 -7.47
N CYS A 227 18.32 -9.28 -7.39
CA CYS A 227 19.46 -9.00 -8.29
C CYS A 227 19.81 -7.49 -8.42
N ASN A 228 19.76 -6.76 -7.30
CA ASN A 228 19.93 -5.29 -7.22
C ASN A 228 18.82 -4.46 -7.90
N SER A 229 17.67 -5.05 -8.24
CA SER A 229 16.46 -4.29 -8.56
C SER A 229 16.16 -3.32 -7.41
N PRO A 230 15.84 -2.05 -7.71
CA PRO A 230 15.61 -1.03 -6.69
C PRO A 230 14.44 -1.42 -5.79
N ILE A 231 14.61 -1.20 -4.48
CA ILE A 231 13.51 -1.35 -3.53
C ILE A 231 12.57 -0.16 -3.72
N LEU A 232 11.32 -0.44 -4.09
CA LEU A 232 10.30 0.59 -4.23
C LEU A 232 9.84 1.05 -2.84
N ASN A 233 9.99 2.34 -2.57
CA ASN A 233 9.53 2.98 -1.34
C ASN A 233 8.28 3.82 -1.56
N GLY A 234 8.01 4.25 -2.79
CA GLY A 234 7.01 5.27 -3.09
C GLY A 234 7.45 6.67 -2.64
N PRO A 235 6.54 7.66 -2.68
CA PRO A 235 6.85 9.02 -2.26
C PRO A 235 7.06 9.11 -0.74
N THR A 236 7.55 10.26 -0.28
CA THR A 236 7.50 10.55 1.16
C THR A 236 6.04 10.69 1.60
N ALA A 237 5.70 10.15 2.76
CA ALA A 237 4.36 10.27 3.33
C ALA A 237 4.07 11.71 3.81
N PRO A 238 2.85 12.24 3.65
CA PRO A 238 2.47 13.52 4.24
C PRO A 238 2.54 13.48 5.77
N ASN A 239 2.95 14.59 6.39
CA ASN A 239 2.77 14.80 7.82
C ASN A 239 1.29 15.13 8.11
N LEU A 240 0.57 14.19 8.72
CA LEU A 240 -0.86 14.34 9.01
C LEU A 240 -1.16 15.35 10.13
N LYS A 241 -0.18 15.75 10.94
CA LYS A 241 -0.37 16.69 12.06
C LYS A 241 -1.61 16.33 12.90
N THR A 242 -2.50 17.29 13.23
CA THR A 242 -3.69 17.02 14.06
C THR A 242 -4.73 16.15 13.36
N THR A 243 -4.77 16.12 12.02
CA THR A 243 -5.69 15.23 11.26
C THR A 243 -5.45 13.76 11.56
N VAL A 244 -4.27 13.38 12.06
CA VAL A 244 -3.98 12.00 12.47
C VAL A 244 -4.94 11.46 13.54
N CYS A 245 -5.57 12.33 14.34
CA CYS A 245 -6.51 11.91 15.39
C CYS A 245 -7.96 11.80 14.92
N TYR A 246 -8.30 12.35 13.75
CA TYR A 246 -9.65 12.31 13.20
C TYR A 246 -9.86 11.07 12.32
N ALA A 247 -11.00 10.42 12.49
CA ALA A 247 -11.48 9.34 11.64
C ALA A 247 -12.31 9.87 10.48
N ILE A 248 -13.21 10.82 10.79
CA ILE A 248 -14.20 11.39 9.88
C ILE A 248 -14.19 12.89 10.09
N PHE A 249 -13.91 13.67 9.04
CA PHE A 249 -13.84 15.12 9.18
C PHE A 249 -14.22 15.88 7.90
N SER A 250 -14.97 16.97 8.06
CA SER A 250 -15.17 17.96 7.00
C SER A 250 -14.63 19.32 7.44
N ALA A 251 -13.77 19.94 6.63
CA ALA A 251 -13.32 21.31 6.91
C ALA A 251 -14.43 22.34 6.63
N ASP A 252 -15.28 22.09 5.62
CA ASP A 252 -16.42 22.95 5.30
C ASP A 252 -17.59 22.12 4.75
N GLY A 253 -18.56 21.81 5.62
CA GLY A 253 -19.75 21.02 5.29
C GLY A 253 -20.25 20.19 6.48
N ALA A 254 -21.53 19.88 6.50
CA ALA A 254 -22.12 19.07 7.57
C ALA A 254 -21.57 17.64 7.58
N VAL A 255 -21.45 17.05 8.77
CA VAL A 255 -21.05 15.65 8.96
C VAL A 255 -22.22 14.92 9.60
N THR A 256 -22.84 14.00 8.88
CA THR A 256 -24.08 13.35 9.31
C THR A 256 -23.94 11.84 9.29
N ASN A 257 -24.62 11.19 10.24
CA ASN A 257 -24.72 9.74 10.29
C ASN A 257 -26.18 9.27 10.31
N ASP A 258 -26.45 8.22 9.55
CA ASP A 258 -27.66 7.41 9.62
C ASP A 258 -27.32 5.97 10.04
N GLY A 259 -28.21 5.31 10.77
CA GLY A 259 -27.98 3.96 11.29
C GLY A 259 -26.84 3.85 12.32
N VAL A 260 -26.42 2.61 12.62
CA VAL A 260 -25.46 2.30 13.68
C VAL A 260 -24.04 2.28 13.14
N THR A 261 -23.30 3.36 13.40
CA THR A 261 -21.90 3.52 13.00
C THR A 261 -20.96 3.35 14.19
N THR A 262 -19.82 2.70 13.96
CA THR A 262 -18.72 2.54 14.94
C THR A 262 -17.48 3.28 14.45
N VAL A 263 -16.85 4.07 15.30
CA VAL A 263 -15.67 4.87 14.95
C VAL A 263 -14.59 4.77 16.02
N ALA A 264 -13.33 4.63 15.62
CA ALA A 264 -12.18 4.91 16.47
C ALA A 264 -11.42 6.11 15.91
N GLY A 265 -11.32 7.18 16.70
CA GLY A 265 -10.84 8.51 16.31
C GLY A 265 -11.91 9.58 16.44
N ASP A 266 -11.48 10.84 16.37
CA ASP A 266 -12.36 12.00 16.50
C ASP A 266 -13.23 12.18 15.25
N ILE A 267 -14.40 12.80 15.44
CA ILE A 267 -15.38 13.07 14.38
C ILE A 267 -15.79 14.53 14.48
N GLY A 268 -15.78 15.27 13.37
CA GLY A 268 -16.20 16.68 13.44
C GLY A 268 -16.32 17.38 12.11
N THR A 269 -16.88 18.59 12.18
CA THR A 269 -16.80 19.58 11.10
C THR A 269 -16.36 20.93 11.64
N ASN A 270 -15.60 21.68 10.86
CA ASN A 270 -15.24 23.05 11.20
C ASN A 270 -16.27 24.10 10.70
N VAL A 271 -17.09 23.77 9.70
CA VAL A 271 -18.22 24.61 9.25
C VAL A 271 -19.43 23.72 9.02
N GLY A 272 -20.46 23.86 9.86
CA GLY A 272 -21.66 23.04 9.84
C GLY A 272 -21.92 22.40 11.20
N LEU A 273 -22.64 21.28 11.21
CA LEU A 273 -22.94 20.48 12.40
C LEU A 273 -22.51 19.03 12.21
N THR A 274 -22.12 18.39 13.30
CA THR A 274 -21.91 16.94 13.37
C THR A 274 -23.10 16.29 14.07
N THR A 275 -23.85 15.43 13.38
CA THR A 275 -25.11 14.85 13.92
C THR A 275 -25.25 13.37 13.59
N GLY A 276 -26.10 12.67 14.36
CA GLY A 276 -26.45 11.26 14.12
C GLY A 276 -25.48 10.22 14.68
N PHE A 277 -24.35 10.62 15.25
CA PHE A 277 -23.39 9.71 15.89
C PHE A 277 -23.74 9.44 17.37
N ASN A 278 -23.68 8.19 17.79
CA ASN A 278 -23.85 7.79 19.18
C ASN A 278 -22.49 7.69 19.88
N ALA A 279 -22.28 8.48 20.94
CA ALA A 279 -21.01 8.53 21.68
C ALA A 279 -20.55 7.15 22.22
N VAL A 280 -21.45 6.22 22.51
CA VAL A 280 -21.09 4.86 22.98
C VAL A 280 -20.32 4.07 21.90
N ASN A 281 -20.54 4.39 20.62
CA ASN A 281 -19.90 3.71 19.50
C ASN A 281 -18.70 4.48 18.93
N VAL A 282 -18.28 5.57 19.60
CA VAL A 282 -17.14 6.39 19.17
C VAL A 282 -16.04 6.31 20.23
N ASN A 283 -14.95 5.63 19.90
CA ASN A 283 -13.72 5.66 20.68
C ASN A 283 -12.88 6.88 20.26
N GLY A 284 -13.31 8.05 20.71
CA GLY A 284 -12.80 9.36 20.33
C GLY A 284 -13.75 10.47 20.77
N THR A 285 -13.52 11.69 20.32
CA THR A 285 -14.37 12.86 20.60
C THR A 285 -15.27 13.15 19.41
N ILE A 286 -16.57 13.28 19.66
CA ILE A 286 -17.50 13.87 18.69
C ILE A 286 -17.49 15.38 18.94
N HIS A 287 -17.21 16.16 17.89
CA HIS A 287 -17.26 17.62 17.89
C HIS A 287 -18.58 18.07 17.24
N PRO A 288 -19.67 18.34 18.01
CA PRO A 288 -21.00 18.60 17.45
C PRO A 288 -21.10 19.93 16.69
N ILE A 289 -20.24 20.87 17.07
CA ILE A 289 -20.07 22.21 16.49
C ILE A 289 -18.57 22.47 16.34
N SER A 290 -18.22 23.50 15.56
CA SER A 290 -16.84 23.96 15.41
C SER A 290 -16.23 24.38 16.76
N ASP A 291 -14.99 23.98 16.98
CA ASP A 291 -14.15 24.36 18.11
C ASP A 291 -12.67 24.53 17.71
N THR A 292 -11.79 24.72 18.68
CA THR A 292 -10.34 24.92 18.43
C THR A 292 -9.68 23.71 17.78
N SER A 293 -10.15 22.49 18.08
CA SER A 293 -9.62 21.25 17.51
C SER A 293 -10.03 21.13 16.05
N THR A 294 -11.31 21.36 15.74
CA THR A 294 -11.78 21.32 14.34
C THR A 294 -11.15 22.42 13.49
N ALA A 295 -10.93 23.62 14.06
CA ALA A 295 -10.27 24.71 13.35
C ALA A 295 -8.82 24.39 12.99
N GLN A 296 -8.04 23.85 13.93
CA GLN A 296 -6.66 23.42 13.66
C GLN A 296 -6.62 22.26 12.67
N THR A 297 -7.55 21.31 12.80
CA THR A 297 -7.66 20.14 11.90
C THR A 297 -7.99 20.57 10.48
N ALA A 298 -8.86 21.57 10.29
CA ALA A 298 -9.14 22.12 8.97
C ALA A 298 -7.90 22.77 8.33
N ALA A 299 -7.13 23.53 9.10
CA ALA A 299 -5.88 24.13 8.62
C ALA A 299 -4.84 23.04 8.24
N ASP A 300 -4.66 22.05 9.11
CA ASP A 300 -3.73 20.94 8.86
C ASP A 300 -4.18 20.07 7.68
N LEU A 301 -5.48 19.83 7.51
CA LEU A 301 -6.03 19.09 6.37
C LEU A 301 -5.73 19.81 5.04
N ASN A 302 -5.84 21.13 5.02
CA ASN A 302 -5.48 21.92 3.83
C ASN A 302 -3.99 21.76 3.51
N GLU A 303 -3.10 21.75 4.51
CA GLU A 303 -1.67 21.50 4.29
C GLU A 303 -1.39 20.08 3.75
N VAL A 304 -2.04 19.06 4.30
CA VAL A 304 -1.93 17.67 3.83
C VAL A 304 -2.41 17.56 2.38
N TYR A 305 -3.56 18.15 2.06
CA TYR A 305 -4.09 18.21 0.70
C TYR A 305 -3.10 18.88 -0.26
N ASN A 306 -2.59 20.07 0.10
CA ASN A 306 -1.67 20.83 -0.75
C ASN A 306 -0.38 20.04 -1.01
N TYR A 307 0.16 19.35 0.00
CA TYR A 307 1.30 18.45 -0.16
C TYR A 307 1.01 17.35 -1.19
N LEU A 308 -0.09 16.62 -1.03
CA LEU A 308 -0.47 15.54 -1.95
C LEU A 308 -0.76 16.06 -3.36
N ASN A 309 -1.30 17.29 -3.49
CA ASN A 309 -1.63 17.88 -4.78
C ASN A 309 -0.38 18.15 -5.63
N VAL A 310 0.70 18.64 -5.02
CA VAL A 310 1.94 18.99 -5.73
C VAL A 310 2.90 17.83 -5.93
N LEU A 311 2.66 16.67 -5.30
CA LEU A 311 3.48 15.48 -5.56
C LEU A 311 3.46 15.11 -7.05
N PRO A 312 4.63 14.96 -7.70
CA PRO A 312 4.69 14.41 -9.06
C PRO A 312 4.17 12.97 -9.04
N HIS A 313 3.53 12.55 -10.13
CA HIS A 313 3.14 11.16 -10.31
C HIS A 313 4.25 10.41 -11.04
N ASP A 314 4.43 9.14 -10.68
CA ASP A 314 5.37 8.23 -11.34
C ASP A 314 4.67 7.49 -12.48
N ILE A 315 3.40 7.10 -12.27
CA ILE A 315 2.60 6.29 -13.20
C ILE A 315 1.21 6.92 -13.37
N GLU A 316 0.77 7.11 -14.62
CA GLU A 316 -0.62 7.42 -14.94
C GLU A 316 -1.36 6.14 -15.33
N LEU A 317 -2.43 5.83 -14.62
CA LEU A 317 -3.35 4.74 -14.95
C LEU A 317 -4.37 5.25 -15.97
N LEU A 318 -4.15 4.90 -17.23
CA LEU A 318 -4.80 5.50 -18.40
C LEU A 318 -6.31 5.20 -18.53
N TYR A 319 -6.85 4.26 -17.77
CA TYR A 319 -8.24 3.84 -17.85
C TYR A 319 -8.96 3.91 -16.49
N PRO A 320 -9.23 5.11 -15.95
CA PRO A 320 -9.85 5.27 -14.64
C PRO A 320 -11.22 4.59 -14.47
N ALA A 321 -12.00 4.50 -15.54
CA ALA A 321 -13.29 3.79 -15.55
C ALA A 321 -13.15 2.26 -15.36
N GLN A 322 -11.94 1.71 -15.53
CA GLN A 322 -11.63 0.28 -15.37
C GLN A 322 -10.82 0.00 -14.09
N PHE A 323 -10.72 0.98 -13.18
CA PHE A 323 -9.92 0.83 -11.95
C PHE A 323 -10.43 -0.30 -11.05
N GLY A 324 -9.50 -1.02 -10.41
CA GLY A 324 -9.81 -2.28 -9.70
C GLY A 324 -9.68 -3.50 -10.61
N SER A 325 -10.68 -4.38 -10.62
CA SER A 325 -10.66 -5.63 -11.42
C SER A 325 -9.42 -6.50 -11.19
N ASN A 326 -8.99 -6.59 -9.93
CA ASN A 326 -7.78 -7.26 -9.46
C ASN A 326 -6.46 -6.60 -9.89
N LEU A 327 -6.49 -5.32 -10.27
CA LEU A 327 -5.30 -4.51 -10.48
C LEU A 327 -4.39 -4.57 -9.27
N THR A 328 -3.10 -4.84 -9.50
CA THR A 328 -2.06 -4.80 -8.48
C THR A 328 -1.15 -3.61 -8.74
N LEU A 329 -0.98 -2.77 -7.73
CA LEU A 329 -0.11 -1.60 -7.74
C LEU A 329 1.07 -1.80 -6.81
N THR A 330 2.17 -1.13 -7.11
CA THR A 330 3.41 -1.10 -6.34
C THR A 330 3.67 0.29 -5.73
N PRO A 331 4.68 0.47 -4.86
CA PRO A 331 4.86 1.74 -4.14
C PRO A 331 5.25 2.90 -5.07
N HIS A 332 4.27 3.72 -5.45
CA HIS A 332 4.40 4.89 -6.33
C HIS A 332 3.36 5.98 -6.00
N THR A 333 3.54 7.14 -6.63
CA THR A 333 2.46 8.11 -6.83
C THR A 333 1.74 7.84 -8.15
N TYR A 334 0.45 7.50 -8.08
CA TYR A 334 -0.40 7.23 -9.23
C TYR A 334 -1.28 8.43 -9.58
N LEU A 335 -1.54 8.62 -10.87
CA LEU A 335 -2.56 9.53 -11.39
C LEU A 335 -3.66 8.75 -12.13
N LEU A 336 -4.90 9.06 -11.82
CA LEU A 336 -6.09 8.68 -12.56
C LEU A 336 -6.78 9.97 -13.01
N ASN A 337 -6.56 10.37 -14.26
CA ASN A 337 -6.90 11.72 -14.72
C ASN A 337 -8.36 11.87 -15.21
N ALA A 338 -9.30 11.19 -14.56
CA ALA A 338 -10.73 11.27 -14.85
C ALA A 338 -11.56 10.76 -13.66
N ALA A 339 -12.90 10.83 -13.79
CA ALA A 339 -13.80 10.12 -12.90
C ALA A 339 -13.46 8.62 -12.86
N THR A 340 -13.33 8.09 -11.65
CA THR A 340 -12.82 6.74 -11.39
C THR A 340 -13.90 5.88 -10.76
N VAL A 341 -14.01 4.64 -11.21
CA VAL A 341 -14.88 3.64 -10.59
C VAL A 341 -14.00 2.50 -10.10
N LEU A 342 -13.88 2.32 -8.78
CA LEU A 342 -13.25 1.14 -8.20
C LEU A 342 -14.22 -0.05 -8.28
N THR A 343 -13.96 -0.97 -9.20
CA THR A 343 -14.75 -2.19 -9.36
C THR A 343 -14.00 -3.37 -8.74
N ASN A 344 -14.70 -4.22 -7.99
CA ASN A 344 -14.10 -5.39 -7.32
C ASN A 344 -12.92 -5.00 -6.42
N THR A 345 -11.71 -5.51 -6.69
CA THR A 345 -10.55 -5.35 -5.81
C THR A 345 -9.41 -4.62 -6.50
N VAL A 346 -8.72 -3.75 -5.77
CA VAL A 346 -7.36 -3.30 -6.07
C VAL A 346 -6.41 -3.81 -4.98
N TYR A 347 -5.24 -4.31 -5.38
CA TYR A 347 -4.19 -4.79 -4.49
C TYR A 347 -3.07 -3.75 -4.43
N LEU A 348 -2.62 -3.41 -3.23
CA LEU A 348 -1.41 -2.62 -3.00
C LEU A 348 -0.33 -3.57 -2.48
N ASN A 349 0.71 -3.76 -3.28
CA ASN A 349 1.76 -4.73 -3.04
C ASN A 349 3.06 -4.05 -2.62
N GLY A 350 3.44 -4.21 -1.36
CA GLY A 350 4.62 -3.59 -0.78
C GLY A 350 5.93 -4.26 -1.19
N GLN A 351 5.86 -5.39 -1.93
CA GLN A 351 7.02 -6.16 -2.37
C GLN A 351 7.98 -6.55 -1.24
N GLY A 352 7.42 -6.76 -0.04
CA GLY A 352 8.18 -7.08 1.18
C GLY A 352 8.69 -5.86 1.95
N ASN A 353 8.46 -4.64 1.46
CA ASN A 353 8.82 -3.39 2.13
C ASN A 353 7.68 -2.87 3.01
N PRO A 354 7.77 -2.97 4.36
CA PRO A 354 6.72 -2.49 5.24
C PRO A 354 6.61 -0.96 5.32
N ASN A 355 7.62 -0.24 4.86
CA ASN A 355 7.65 1.22 4.82
C ASN A 355 7.21 1.80 3.48
N SER A 356 6.76 0.95 2.56
CA SER A 356 6.22 1.38 1.27
C SER A 356 5.06 2.36 1.44
N VAL A 357 5.06 3.40 0.61
CA VAL A 357 4.05 4.46 0.55
C VAL A 357 3.35 4.42 -0.79
N PHE A 358 2.03 4.61 -0.75
CA PHE A 358 1.18 4.68 -1.93
C PHE A 358 0.42 6.00 -1.91
N VAL A 359 0.50 6.78 -2.98
CA VAL A 359 -0.32 7.97 -3.17
C VAL A 359 -1.12 7.80 -4.44
N ILE A 360 -2.45 7.81 -4.36
CA ILE A 360 -3.35 7.66 -5.51
C ILE A 360 -4.11 8.96 -5.69
N LYS A 361 -3.80 9.67 -6.78
CA LYS A 361 -4.41 10.96 -7.14
C LYS A 361 -5.48 10.73 -8.20
N ILE A 362 -6.70 11.18 -7.93
CA ILE A 362 -7.83 11.08 -8.84
C ILE A 362 -8.28 12.50 -9.20
N ASN A 363 -8.18 12.86 -10.48
CA ASN A 363 -8.70 14.12 -10.99
C ASN A 363 -10.13 13.94 -11.51
N GLY A 364 -11.05 13.66 -10.59
CA GLY A 364 -12.46 13.42 -10.87
C GLY A 364 -13.16 12.74 -9.69
N ALA A 365 -14.47 12.58 -9.80
CA ALA A 365 -15.24 11.88 -8.77
C ALA A 365 -14.79 10.42 -8.65
N LEU A 366 -14.81 9.88 -7.43
CA LEU A 366 -14.58 8.48 -7.14
C LEU A 366 -15.91 7.81 -6.77
N SER A 367 -16.25 6.71 -7.44
CA SER A 367 -17.28 5.80 -6.98
C SER A 367 -16.75 4.37 -6.85
N THR A 368 -17.43 3.51 -6.10
CA THR A 368 -17.08 2.09 -6.01
C THR A 368 -18.26 1.21 -6.41
N SER A 369 -18.00 -0.01 -6.90
CA SER A 369 -19.02 -1.06 -6.90
C SER A 369 -19.38 -1.45 -5.46
N THR A 370 -20.51 -2.13 -5.26
CA THR A 370 -20.76 -2.80 -3.99
C THR A 370 -19.66 -3.84 -3.73
N TYR A 371 -19.34 -4.06 -2.45
CA TYR A 371 -18.29 -4.98 -2.02
C TYR A 371 -16.88 -4.69 -2.59
N ALA A 372 -16.61 -3.45 -3.01
CA ALA A 372 -15.30 -3.10 -3.52
C ALA A 372 -14.23 -3.20 -2.42
N LYS A 373 -12.99 -3.55 -2.76
CA LYS A 373 -11.92 -3.79 -1.78
C LYS A 373 -10.61 -3.12 -2.18
N VAL A 374 -9.96 -2.53 -1.20
CA VAL A 374 -8.53 -2.21 -1.23
C VAL A 374 -7.82 -3.24 -0.35
N LEU A 375 -7.02 -4.13 -0.94
CA LEU A 375 -6.28 -5.15 -0.21
C LEU A 375 -4.80 -4.82 -0.15
N LEU A 376 -4.21 -5.00 1.03
CA LEU A 376 -2.80 -4.74 1.30
C LEU A 376 -2.06 -6.09 1.36
N ILE A 377 -1.02 -6.25 0.55
CA ILE A 377 -0.24 -7.49 0.50
C ILE A 377 1.26 -7.21 0.62
N ASN A 378 2.02 -8.20 1.08
CA ASN A 378 3.48 -8.17 1.15
C ASN A 378 4.04 -6.93 1.89
N GLY A 379 3.49 -6.62 3.06
CA GLY A 379 4.05 -5.66 4.01
C GLY A 379 3.38 -4.28 4.05
N VAL A 380 2.50 -3.94 3.10
CA VAL A 380 1.85 -2.61 3.11
C VAL A 380 1.04 -2.40 4.39
N GLN A 381 1.20 -1.23 5.00
CA GLN A 381 0.43 -0.78 6.15
C GLN A 381 -0.55 0.31 5.72
N ALA A 382 -1.81 0.26 6.17
CA ALA A 382 -2.83 1.23 5.80
C ALA A 382 -2.45 2.69 6.14
N LYS A 383 -1.62 2.90 7.17
CA LYS A 383 -1.10 4.23 7.53
C LYS A 383 -0.24 4.89 6.43
N ASN A 384 0.28 4.11 5.48
CA ASN A 384 1.12 4.59 4.39
C ASN A 384 0.36 4.70 3.05
N VAL A 385 -0.97 4.59 3.06
CA VAL A 385 -1.81 4.66 1.86
C VAL A 385 -2.61 5.96 1.89
N TYR A 386 -2.50 6.75 0.83
CA TYR A 386 -3.11 8.06 0.73
C TYR A 386 -3.89 8.20 -0.58
N TRP A 387 -5.11 8.71 -0.50
CA TRP A 387 -5.97 8.97 -1.63
C TRP A 387 -6.28 10.47 -1.67
N LYS A 388 -5.98 11.11 -2.79
CA LYS A 388 -6.34 12.51 -3.06
C LYS A 388 -7.33 12.53 -4.22
N ILE A 389 -8.55 12.99 -3.98
CA ILE A 389 -9.64 12.98 -4.95
C ILE A 389 -10.11 14.42 -5.21
N GLU A 390 -10.20 14.81 -6.48
CA GLU A 390 -10.85 16.05 -6.90
C GLU A 390 -12.31 15.79 -7.29
N GLY A 391 -13.23 16.07 -6.38
CA GLY A 391 -14.66 15.89 -6.57
C GLY A 391 -15.29 14.91 -5.57
N ALA A 392 -16.55 14.56 -5.85
CA ALA A 392 -17.36 13.76 -4.95
C ALA A 392 -16.83 12.32 -4.79
N ILE A 393 -17.06 11.74 -3.61
CA ILE A 393 -16.74 10.35 -3.29
C ILE A 393 -18.01 9.61 -2.92
N LEU A 394 -18.25 8.46 -3.56
CA LEU A 394 -19.27 7.49 -3.18
C LEU A 394 -18.61 6.13 -2.92
N ILE A 395 -18.56 5.70 -1.66
CA ILE A 395 -18.15 4.34 -1.31
C ILE A 395 -19.40 3.51 -1.07
N SER A 396 -19.68 2.59 -1.99
CA SER A 396 -20.89 1.76 -2.04
C SER A 396 -20.90 0.66 -0.99
N ASP A 397 -22.08 0.08 -0.76
CA ASP A 397 -22.36 -0.86 0.31
C ASP A 397 -21.31 -1.97 0.47
N TYR A 398 -20.98 -2.25 1.74
CA TYR A 398 -20.08 -3.32 2.17
C TYR A 398 -18.65 -3.27 1.60
N SER A 399 -18.24 -2.14 1.04
CA SER A 399 -16.87 -1.96 0.54
C SER A 399 -15.86 -1.86 1.70
N GLN A 400 -14.66 -2.37 1.47
CA GLN A 400 -13.54 -2.34 2.42
C GLN A 400 -12.43 -1.44 1.87
N PHE A 401 -12.25 -0.26 2.48
CA PHE A 401 -11.28 0.73 2.04
C PHE A 401 -10.12 0.85 3.04
N LYS A 402 -8.91 1.14 2.52
CA LYS A 402 -7.68 1.27 3.30
C LYS A 402 -7.00 2.60 3.02
N GLY A 403 -6.53 3.27 4.06
CA GLY A 403 -5.74 4.49 3.93
C GLY A 403 -6.46 5.79 4.30
N THR A 404 -5.74 6.90 4.15
CA THR A 404 -6.26 8.25 4.40
C THR A 404 -6.86 8.79 3.12
N ILE A 405 -8.18 9.01 3.11
CA ILE A 405 -8.95 9.47 1.94
C ILE A 405 -9.24 10.96 2.11
N ILE A 406 -8.87 11.76 1.11
CA ILE A 406 -9.08 13.21 1.11
C ILE A 406 -9.81 13.59 -0.18
N ALA A 407 -11.08 13.96 -0.05
CA ALA A 407 -11.84 14.65 -1.08
C ALA A 407 -11.52 16.15 -1.06
N ASN A 408 -11.40 16.74 -2.24
CA ASN A 408 -11.38 18.18 -2.41
C ASN A 408 -12.57 18.63 -3.24
N ASN A 409 -13.27 19.67 -2.77
CA ASN A 409 -14.42 20.25 -3.45
C ASN A 409 -15.48 19.19 -3.85
N GLY A 410 -15.86 18.34 -2.90
CA GLY A 410 -16.73 17.19 -3.14
C GLY A 410 -17.38 16.66 -1.89
N ALA A 411 -18.68 16.34 -2.01
CA ALA A 411 -19.39 15.58 -0.98
C ALA A 411 -18.85 14.15 -0.89
N VAL A 412 -18.90 13.56 0.30
CA VAL A 412 -18.44 12.21 0.58
C VAL A 412 -19.58 11.40 1.17
N ASP A 413 -19.97 10.32 0.51
CA ASP A 413 -21.02 9.41 0.96
C ASP A 413 -20.43 8.01 1.21
N LEU A 414 -20.45 7.57 2.46
CA LEU A 414 -20.13 6.19 2.85
C LEU A 414 -21.43 5.43 3.11
N LYS A 415 -21.73 4.43 2.27
CA LYS A 415 -22.98 3.67 2.35
C LYS A 415 -22.91 2.50 3.34
N THR A 416 -24.01 1.77 3.44
CA THR A 416 -24.25 0.73 4.46
C THR A 416 -23.13 -0.31 4.53
N GLY A 417 -22.61 -0.54 5.73
CA GLY A 417 -21.64 -1.61 5.97
C GLY A 417 -20.24 -1.34 5.43
N VAL A 418 -19.95 -0.15 4.92
CA VAL A 418 -18.60 0.26 4.53
C VAL A 418 -17.65 0.15 5.73
N GLN A 419 -16.48 -0.43 5.50
CA GLN A 419 -15.40 -0.54 6.46
C GLN A 419 -14.19 0.25 5.98
N VAL A 420 -13.71 1.19 6.77
CA VAL A 420 -12.49 1.97 6.50
C VAL A 420 -11.47 1.70 7.60
N ASP A 421 -10.30 1.22 7.22
CA ASP A 421 -9.12 1.15 8.08
C ASP A 421 -8.15 2.24 7.61
N GLY A 422 -8.25 3.39 8.28
CA GLY A 422 -7.80 4.66 7.75
C GLY A 422 -8.68 5.83 8.21
N ARG A 423 -8.82 6.83 7.35
CA ARG A 423 -9.49 8.11 7.65
C ARG A 423 -10.24 8.61 6.42
N VAL A 424 -11.31 9.37 6.61
CA VAL A 424 -12.10 9.93 5.52
C VAL A 424 -12.35 11.42 5.74
N PHE A 425 -11.84 12.23 4.82
CA PHE A 425 -11.85 13.68 4.91
C PHE A 425 -12.42 14.34 3.67
N THR A 426 -13.00 15.53 3.85
CA THR A 426 -13.27 16.47 2.75
C THR A 426 -12.85 17.89 3.12
N THR A 427 -12.16 18.59 2.22
CA THR A 427 -11.79 20.01 2.41
C THR A 427 -12.99 20.92 2.26
N THR A 428 -13.95 20.55 1.41
CA THR A 428 -15.20 21.27 1.17
C THR A 428 -16.22 20.28 0.64
N GLY A 429 -17.28 20.06 1.40
CA GLY A 429 -18.35 19.11 1.08
C GLY A 429 -19.01 18.54 2.34
N ALA A 430 -20.27 18.15 2.19
CA ALA A 430 -20.92 17.34 3.21
C ALA A 430 -20.29 15.94 3.27
N LEU A 431 -20.22 15.35 4.46
CA LEU A 431 -19.77 13.98 4.67
C LEU A 431 -20.89 13.19 5.35
N SER A 432 -21.50 12.27 4.63
CA SER A 432 -22.60 11.44 5.11
C SER A 432 -22.14 9.99 5.31
N THR A 433 -22.50 9.38 6.42
CA THR A 433 -22.28 7.96 6.68
C THR A 433 -23.59 7.22 6.94
N SER A 434 -23.67 5.95 6.53
CA SER A 434 -24.79 5.07 6.87
C SER A 434 -24.27 3.73 7.39
N ALA A 435 -24.46 3.43 8.68
CA ALA A 435 -24.07 2.17 9.33
C ALA A 435 -22.65 1.66 8.96
N VAL A 436 -21.63 2.50 9.16
CA VAL A 436 -20.24 2.23 8.76
C VAL A 436 -19.35 1.85 9.94
N THR A 437 -18.16 1.32 9.64
CA THR A 437 -17.07 1.18 10.61
C THR A 437 -15.83 1.92 10.12
N VAL A 438 -15.33 2.90 10.88
CA VAL A 438 -14.11 3.66 10.54
C VAL A 438 -13.11 3.58 11.68
N MET A 439 -11.94 3.01 11.42
CA MET A 439 -10.89 2.82 12.42
C MET A 439 -9.62 3.54 11.99
N ILE A 440 -9.17 4.55 12.75
CA ILE A 440 -7.90 5.21 12.44
C ILE A 440 -6.70 4.27 12.57
N THR A 441 -5.72 4.48 11.70
CA THR A 441 -4.42 3.81 11.80
C THR A 441 -3.55 4.47 12.88
N PRO A 442 -2.54 3.78 13.44
CA PRO A 442 -1.68 4.33 14.49
C PRO A 442 -1.02 5.65 14.08
N GLY A 443 -0.86 6.57 15.03
CA GLY A 443 -0.22 7.88 14.81
C GLY A 443 -0.81 9.01 15.64
N CYS A 444 -2.03 8.85 16.16
CA CYS A 444 -2.58 9.75 17.16
C CYS A 444 -1.97 9.44 18.53
N SER A 445 -1.05 10.30 18.97
CA SER A 445 -0.70 10.44 20.38
C SER A 445 -1.58 11.52 20.97
N SER A 446 -2.56 11.16 21.79
CA SER A 446 -3.29 12.18 22.55
C SER A 446 -2.30 12.89 23.47
N LEU A 447 -2.04 14.19 23.23
CA LEU A 447 -1.43 15.06 24.24
C LEU A 447 -2.42 15.39 25.38
N GLY A 448 -3.64 14.84 25.31
CA GLY A 448 -4.56 14.82 26.43
C GLY A 448 -4.03 13.92 27.55
N ILE A 449 -3.90 14.50 28.74
CA ILE A 449 -3.94 13.72 29.97
C ILE A 449 -5.24 12.94 29.90
N ASN A 450 -5.20 11.61 30.00
CA ASN A 450 -6.42 10.81 30.15
C ASN A 450 -7.33 11.54 31.13
N SER A 451 -8.55 11.87 30.73
CA SER A 451 -9.62 12.18 31.67
C SER A 451 -9.57 11.05 32.69
N PHE A 452 -9.12 11.32 33.92
CA PHE A 452 -9.05 10.30 34.94
C PHE A 452 -10.49 9.80 35.09
N VAL A 453 -10.78 8.61 34.57
CA VAL A 453 -11.94 7.83 34.98
C VAL A 453 -11.60 7.34 36.39
N ALA A 454 -11.56 8.27 37.34
CA ALA A 454 -11.59 7.96 38.75
C ALA A 454 -13.02 7.50 39.05
N SER A 455 -13.15 6.40 39.78
CA SER A 455 -14.38 5.99 40.44
C SER A 455 -15.12 7.22 40.97
N GLN A 456 -16.33 7.49 40.47
CA GLN A 456 -17.15 8.61 40.97
C GLN A 456 -17.65 8.29 42.37
N ASN A 457 -16.85 8.62 43.38
CA ASN A 457 -17.18 8.42 44.79
C ASN A 457 -18.23 9.43 45.27
N ALA A 458 -18.38 10.56 44.57
CA ALA A 458 -19.41 11.56 44.82
C ALA A 458 -20.04 12.09 43.52
N THR A 459 -21.33 12.37 43.54
CA THR A 459 -22.04 13.15 42.53
C THR A 459 -22.04 14.63 42.96
N ILE A 460 -21.79 15.54 42.01
CA ILE A 460 -21.83 16.99 42.26
C ILE A 460 -22.80 17.64 41.27
N TYR A 461 -23.83 18.31 41.78
CA TYR A 461 -24.90 18.89 40.95
C TYR A 461 -25.57 20.11 41.62
N PRO A 462 -26.25 20.99 40.87
CA PRO A 462 -26.28 21.05 39.41
C PRO A 462 -24.93 21.50 38.83
N ASN A 463 -24.64 21.15 37.58
CA ASN A 463 -23.52 21.70 36.83
C ASN A 463 -24.00 21.96 35.39
N PRO A 464 -24.21 23.22 34.97
CA PRO A 464 -23.82 24.47 35.64
C PRO A 464 -24.56 24.80 36.95
N PHE A 465 -23.94 25.59 37.82
CA PHE A 465 -24.51 26.06 39.10
C PHE A 465 -24.50 27.59 39.21
N ASN A 466 -25.43 28.15 40.00
CA ASN A 466 -25.48 29.59 40.29
C ASN A 466 -24.93 29.89 41.69
N SER A 467 -25.64 29.45 42.74
CA SER A 467 -25.33 29.84 44.13
C SER A 467 -25.08 28.65 45.05
N ILE A 468 -25.45 27.43 44.67
CA ILE A 468 -25.30 26.24 45.50
C ILE A 468 -24.83 25.04 44.67
N LEU A 469 -24.10 24.13 45.32
CA LEU A 469 -23.73 22.82 44.79
C LEU A 469 -24.06 21.74 45.82
N HIS A 470 -24.80 20.73 45.42
CA HIS A 470 -24.95 19.50 46.16
C HIS A 470 -23.75 18.59 45.90
N VAL A 471 -23.18 18.05 46.97
CA VAL A 471 -22.17 16.98 46.91
C VAL A 471 -22.73 15.79 47.66
N GLU A 472 -22.91 14.67 46.96
CA GLU A 472 -23.47 13.45 47.50
C GLU A 472 -22.52 12.28 47.25
N PHE A 473 -22.02 11.67 48.32
CA PHE A 473 -21.14 10.51 48.28
C PHE A 473 -21.94 9.21 48.17
N GLN A 474 -21.40 8.21 47.48
CA GLN A 474 -22.02 6.88 47.41
C GLN A 474 -22.21 6.27 48.79
N ASP A 475 -23.27 5.46 48.97
CA ASP A 475 -23.59 4.84 50.27
C ASP A 475 -22.47 3.96 50.82
N THR A 476 -21.65 3.37 49.96
CA THR A 476 -20.51 2.53 50.35
C THR A 476 -19.27 3.33 50.77
N PHE A 477 -19.24 4.64 50.53
CA PHE A 477 -18.09 5.49 50.84
C PHE A 477 -18.02 5.82 52.33
N ASN A 478 -16.85 5.64 52.96
CA ASN A 478 -16.62 5.98 54.35
C ASN A 478 -15.96 7.36 54.45
N ILE A 479 -16.65 8.34 55.05
CA ILE A 479 -16.16 9.70 55.19
C ILE A 479 -15.20 9.77 56.37
N ASN A 480 -13.91 9.89 56.06
CA ASN A 480 -12.88 10.16 57.03
C ASN A 480 -11.85 11.11 56.43
N ASN A 481 -11.58 12.22 57.13
CA ASN A 481 -10.70 13.30 56.69
C ASN A 481 -10.91 13.67 55.21
N THR A 482 -12.17 13.92 54.82
CA THR A 482 -12.56 14.18 53.43
C THR A 482 -12.87 15.66 53.22
N PHE A 483 -12.32 16.27 52.18
CA PHE A 483 -12.59 17.66 51.80
C PHE A 483 -12.54 17.85 50.29
N ILE A 484 -13.22 18.89 49.81
CA ILE A 484 -13.14 19.37 48.43
C ILE A 484 -12.30 20.64 48.37
N ILE A 485 -11.47 20.77 47.34
CA ILE A 485 -10.80 22.01 46.96
C ILE A 485 -11.24 22.39 45.55
N LEU A 486 -11.63 23.64 45.35
CA LEU A 486 -11.91 24.24 44.05
C LEU A 486 -10.78 25.18 43.63
N TYR A 487 -10.47 25.16 42.35
CA TYR A 487 -9.47 25.99 41.70
C TYR A 487 -10.10 26.75 40.54
N ASP A 488 -9.65 27.99 40.32
CA ASP A 488 -9.93 28.71 39.08
C ASP A 488 -9.10 28.17 37.90
N VAL A 489 -9.31 28.70 36.71
CA VAL A 489 -8.57 28.31 35.49
C VAL A 489 -7.06 28.63 35.55
N LEU A 490 -6.62 29.48 36.49
CA LEU A 490 -5.22 29.80 36.72
C LEU A 490 -4.60 28.88 37.80
N GLY A 491 -5.37 27.94 38.35
CA GLY A 491 -4.91 27.00 39.38
C GLY A 491 -4.90 27.59 40.79
N LYS A 492 -5.48 28.78 41.01
CA LYS A 492 -5.59 29.37 42.35
C LYS A 492 -6.73 28.71 43.11
N GLU A 493 -6.47 28.31 44.36
CA GLU A 493 -7.51 27.81 45.27
C GLU A 493 -8.55 28.91 45.55
N VAL A 494 -9.81 28.63 45.22
CA VAL A 494 -10.94 29.55 45.41
C VAL A 494 -11.83 29.17 46.57
N LYS A 495 -11.90 27.88 46.91
CA LYS A 495 -12.65 27.38 48.07
C LYS A 495 -12.14 26.03 48.51
N LYS A 496 -12.15 25.79 49.81
CA LYS A 496 -11.88 24.49 50.43
C LYS A 496 -12.92 24.21 51.51
N GLU A 497 -13.56 23.06 51.45
CA GLU A 497 -14.63 22.66 52.39
C GLU A 497 -14.45 21.21 52.84
N SER A 498 -14.61 20.96 54.14
CA SER A 498 -14.51 19.61 54.72
C SER A 498 -15.89 18.96 54.85
N PHE A 499 -15.97 17.65 54.62
CA PHE A 499 -17.21 16.90 54.73
C PHE A 499 -17.24 16.07 56.02
N THR A 500 -18.37 16.15 56.73
CA THR A 500 -18.67 15.32 57.91
C THR A 500 -19.84 14.37 57.65
N THR A 501 -20.62 14.58 56.58
CA THR A 501 -21.81 13.82 56.19
C THR A 501 -21.74 13.42 54.71
N LYS A 502 -22.48 12.38 54.32
CA LYS A 502 -22.52 11.86 52.94
C LYS A 502 -23.23 12.75 51.94
N SER A 503 -24.06 13.66 52.41
CA SER A 503 -24.71 14.67 51.58
C SER A 503 -24.50 16.03 52.23
N THR A 504 -24.01 17.00 51.45
CA THR A 504 -23.73 18.37 51.89
C THR A 504 -24.07 19.35 50.77
N ILE A 505 -24.55 20.53 51.16
CA ILE A 505 -24.76 21.67 50.26
C ILE A 505 -23.61 22.64 50.46
N LEU A 506 -22.89 22.94 49.37
CA LEU A 506 -21.85 23.96 49.31
C LEU A 506 -22.47 25.27 48.85
N GLU A 507 -22.39 26.30 49.71
CA GLU A 507 -22.74 27.67 49.34
C GLU A 507 -21.65 28.28 48.45
N MET A 508 -22.03 28.70 47.25
CA MET A 508 -21.14 29.19 46.18
C MET A 508 -21.45 30.63 45.75
N SER A 509 -22.33 31.32 46.47
CA SER A 509 -22.82 32.69 46.19
C SER A 509 -21.77 33.81 46.09
N LYS A 510 -20.48 33.52 46.34
CA LYS A 510 -19.36 34.49 46.28
C LYS A 510 -18.34 34.19 45.18
N ILE A 511 -18.68 33.32 44.23
CA ILE A 511 -17.79 32.90 43.15
C ILE A 511 -18.26 33.51 41.83
N ASN A 512 -17.33 34.05 41.05
CA ASN A 512 -17.63 34.67 39.76
C ASN A 512 -18.05 33.61 38.73
N SER A 513 -18.84 34.00 37.72
CA SER A 513 -19.16 33.12 36.59
C SER A 513 -17.88 32.69 35.87
N GLY A 514 -17.77 31.41 35.52
CA GLY A 514 -16.56 30.85 34.93
C GLY A 514 -16.40 29.34 35.09
N ILE A 515 -15.27 28.83 34.60
CA ILE A 515 -14.91 27.42 34.72
C ILE A 515 -14.06 27.22 35.99
N TYR A 516 -14.41 26.20 36.76
CA TYR A 516 -13.68 25.78 37.96
C TYR A 516 -13.31 24.30 37.87
N PHE A 517 -12.19 23.94 38.49
CA PHE A 517 -11.75 22.57 38.65
C PHE A 517 -11.83 22.19 40.13
N TYR A 518 -12.29 20.98 40.45
CA TYR A 518 -12.31 20.51 41.83
C TYR A 518 -11.46 19.26 42.04
N LYS A 519 -11.01 19.08 43.28
CA LYS A 519 -10.41 17.85 43.80
C LYS A 519 -11.10 17.48 45.10
N ILE A 520 -11.59 16.25 45.22
CA ILE A 520 -11.99 15.66 46.49
C ILE A 520 -10.84 14.81 46.99
N ILE A 521 -10.42 15.06 48.23
CA ILE A 521 -9.33 14.38 48.91
C ILE A 521 -9.90 13.70 50.15
N SER A 522 -9.55 12.44 50.38
CA SER A 522 -9.86 11.69 51.61
C SER A 522 -8.62 10.98 52.10
N ASN A 523 -8.28 11.13 53.38
CA ASN A 523 -7.07 10.55 53.99
C ASN A 523 -5.80 10.84 53.14
N ASP A 524 -5.64 12.11 52.75
CA ASP A 524 -4.52 12.63 51.95
C ASP A 524 -4.38 12.04 50.53
N LYS A 525 -5.38 11.28 50.06
CA LYS A 525 -5.45 10.78 48.68
C LYS A 525 -6.54 11.50 47.89
N ILE A 526 -6.21 11.93 46.68
CA ILE A 526 -7.23 12.44 45.74
C ILE A 526 -8.11 11.26 45.32
N ILE A 527 -9.40 11.34 45.64
CA ILE A 527 -10.38 10.29 45.34
C ILE A 527 -11.27 10.63 44.15
N GLN A 528 -11.35 11.90 43.76
CA GLN A 528 -12.13 12.36 42.60
C GLN A 528 -11.66 13.76 42.17
N THR A 529 -11.72 14.04 40.87
CA THR A 529 -11.51 15.38 40.32
C THR A 529 -12.53 15.65 39.21
N GLY A 530 -12.84 16.90 38.92
CA GLY A 530 -13.70 17.24 37.79
C GLY A 530 -13.81 18.72 37.52
N LYS A 531 -14.71 19.08 36.60
CA LYS A 531 -14.98 20.44 36.15
C LYS A 531 -16.37 20.89 36.58
N LEU A 532 -16.49 22.14 37.02
CA LEU A 532 -17.74 22.81 37.36
C LEU A 532 -17.85 24.13 36.59
N ILE A 533 -19.07 24.51 36.22
CA ILE A 533 -19.37 25.75 35.50
C ILE A 533 -20.24 26.61 36.43
N ALA A 534 -19.72 27.76 36.84
CA ALA A 534 -20.48 28.78 37.56
C ALA A 534 -21.14 29.72 36.54
N GLN A 535 -22.44 30.00 36.70
CA GLN A 535 -23.21 30.94 35.89
C GLN A 535 -23.56 32.20 36.65
#